data_AF-A0A822ZAF0-F1
#
_entry.id   AF-A0A822ZAF0-F1
#
_cell.length_a   1.000
_cell.length_b   1.000
_cell.length_c   1.000
_cell.angle_alpha   90.00
_cell.angle_beta   90.00
_cell.angle_gamma   90.00
#
_symmetry.space_group_name_H-M   'P 1'
#
loop_
_entity.id
_entity.type
_entity.pdbx_description
1 polymer ?
#
loop_
_entity_poly.entity_id
_entity_poly.type
_entity_poly.pdbx_seq_one_letter_code
_entity_poly.pdbx_strand_id
1 'polypeptide(L)'
;MSFRPLKSLPPTETLEIGSGLSLVPRVKLLLTIYRSDPSVKPIDEWQLKRALIDFLKNSLSVSLTVPEEDLDIRRFKDLKKRKREDPVASGTLYVRDLGFLSKTSKNKQNLTYEDDEEENVEVLEKKFFDWKRSLVDRLDGIELNLEGVKFRLNVSIPPCDDFEGLKKAWEDFYAFNNRGSYSRGGRQQPDTIILRGVPSRWFAEPRVSSKPSMLVTHTIFSVFGRIRSVGPLSTFQTVVI
;
A
#
# COMPACT_ATOMS: atom_id res chain seq x y z
N MET A 1 -18.31 0.61 21.69
CA MET A 1 -17.84 0.93 20.32
C MET A 1 -18.68 0.10 19.38
N SER A 2 -19.44 0.73 18.50
CA SER A 2 -20.23 0.03 17.48
C SER A 2 -19.27 -0.60 16.46
N PHE A 3 -19.23 -1.93 16.38
CA PHE A 3 -18.42 -2.65 15.42
C PHE A 3 -19.11 -2.59 14.06
N ARG A 4 -18.80 -1.57 13.25
CA ARG A 4 -19.13 -1.61 11.82
C ARG A 4 -18.26 -2.70 11.18
N PRO A 5 -18.83 -3.66 10.44
CA PRO A 5 -18.04 -4.74 9.84
C PRO A 5 -17.04 -4.15 8.83
N LEU A 6 -15.77 -4.54 8.90
CA LEU A 6 -14.72 -4.03 7.99
C LEU A 6 -15.08 -4.19 6.51
N LYS A 7 -15.86 -5.21 6.16
CA LYS A 7 -16.33 -5.45 4.79
C LYS A 7 -17.21 -4.32 4.24
N SER A 8 -17.84 -3.54 5.12
CA SER A 8 -18.63 -2.37 4.74
C SER A 8 -17.81 -1.07 4.70
N LEU A 9 -16.51 -1.13 5.03
CA LEU A 9 -15.63 0.04 4.98
C LEU A 9 -15.11 0.22 3.55
N PRO A 10 -15.44 1.33 2.87
CA PRO A 10 -14.99 1.56 1.50
C PRO A 10 -13.48 1.85 1.46
N PRO A 11 -12.81 1.59 0.32
CA PRO A 11 -11.35 1.71 0.16
C PRO A 11 -10.81 3.16 0.24
N THR A 12 -11.70 4.13 0.45
CA THR A 12 -11.40 5.57 0.54
C THR A 12 -11.71 6.16 1.90
N GLU A 13 -12.30 5.40 2.82
CA GLU A 13 -12.65 5.85 4.16
C GLU A 13 -11.52 5.55 5.14
N THR A 14 -11.32 6.47 6.09
CA THR A 14 -10.34 6.32 7.17
C THR A 14 -10.96 5.48 8.28
N LEU A 15 -10.25 4.44 8.72
CA LEU A 15 -10.68 3.59 9.81
C LEU A 15 -10.11 4.09 11.14
N GLU A 16 -10.97 4.50 12.06
CA GLU A 16 -10.56 4.87 13.42
C GLU A 16 -10.29 3.62 14.27
N ILE A 17 -9.05 3.48 14.78
CA ILE A 17 -8.66 2.38 15.68
C ILE A 17 -8.93 2.77 17.16
N GLY A 18 -9.11 4.06 17.43
CA GLY A 18 -9.29 4.63 18.76
C GLY A 18 -7.99 5.20 19.33
N SER A 19 -8.07 5.87 20.49
CA SER A 19 -6.92 6.54 21.14
C SER A 19 -6.16 7.54 20.25
N GLY A 20 -6.83 8.14 19.27
CA GLY A 20 -6.24 9.08 18.30
C GLY A 20 -5.46 8.42 17.17
N LEU A 21 -5.54 7.10 17.01
CA LEU A 21 -4.94 6.37 15.90
C LEU A 21 -5.99 6.05 14.83
N SER A 22 -5.62 6.28 13.58
CA SER A 22 -6.45 5.97 12.42
C SER A 22 -5.63 5.34 11.29
N LEU A 23 -6.27 4.48 10.50
CA LEU A 23 -5.73 3.97 9.24
C LEU A 23 -6.29 4.81 8.11
N VAL A 24 -5.42 5.62 7.52
CA VAL A 24 -5.74 6.42 6.34
C VAL A 24 -5.45 5.58 5.09
N PRO A 25 -6.42 5.44 4.17
CA PRO A 25 -6.21 4.70 2.93
C PRO A 25 -5.16 5.41 2.08
N ARG A 26 -4.31 4.61 1.42
CA ARG A 26 -3.25 5.11 0.54
C ARG A 26 -3.04 4.18 -0.63
N VAL A 27 -2.68 4.75 -1.78
CA VAL A 27 -2.04 4.02 -2.88
C VAL A 27 -0.56 4.30 -2.83
N LYS A 28 0.26 3.24 -2.81
CA LYS A 28 1.70 3.35 -2.95
C LYS A 28 2.14 2.81 -4.29
N LEU A 29 2.97 3.58 -4.98
CA LEU A 29 3.61 3.19 -6.23
C LEU A 29 5.12 3.19 -6.04
N LEU A 30 5.79 2.18 -6.60
CA LEU A 30 7.24 2.12 -6.67
C LEU A 30 7.67 2.75 -7.99
N LEU A 31 8.62 3.67 -7.92
CA LEU A 31 9.15 4.38 -9.07
C LEU A 31 10.56 3.89 -9.35
N THR A 32 10.84 3.54 -10.60
CA THR A 32 12.19 3.22 -11.07
C THR A 32 12.50 4.11 -12.25
N ILE A 33 13.58 4.89 -12.15
CA ILE A 33 13.95 5.86 -13.17
C ILE A 33 15.14 5.35 -13.95
N TYR A 34 15.00 5.29 -15.26
CA TYR A 34 16.03 4.93 -16.23
C TYR A 34 16.44 6.15 -17.05
N ARG A 35 17.63 6.12 -17.63
CA ARG A 35 18.03 7.13 -18.63
C ARG A 35 17.57 6.69 -20.01
N SER A 36 16.94 7.60 -20.75
CA SER A 36 16.72 7.41 -22.19
C SER A 36 17.95 7.86 -23.00
N ASP A 37 18.67 8.88 -22.51
CA ASP A 37 19.83 9.48 -23.19
C ASP A 37 21.20 8.95 -22.70
N PRO A 38 22.26 9.03 -23.52
CA PRO A 38 23.61 8.59 -23.16
C PRO A 38 24.34 9.51 -22.17
N SER A 39 23.70 10.59 -21.71
CA SER A 39 24.29 11.56 -20.78
C SER A 39 24.59 10.94 -19.41
N VAL A 40 25.76 11.26 -18.83
CA VAL A 40 26.17 10.80 -17.49
C VAL A 40 25.86 11.84 -16.40
N LYS A 41 25.14 12.92 -16.74
CA LYS A 41 24.81 14.00 -15.79
C LYS A 41 24.07 13.46 -14.55
N PRO A 42 24.43 13.91 -13.34
CA PRO A 42 23.72 13.52 -12.14
C PRO A 42 22.26 13.97 -12.22
N ILE A 43 21.37 13.20 -11.58
CA ILE A 43 19.96 13.58 -11.45
C ILE A 43 19.85 14.62 -10.33
N ASP A 44 19.15 15.69 -10.64
CA ASP A 44 18.61 16.60 -9.63
C ASP A 44 17.30 16.00 -9.10
N GLU A 45 17.35 15.51 -7.86
CA GLU A 45 16.21 14.88 -7.19
C GLU A 45 15.06 15.88 -6.99
N TRP A 46 15.37 17.15 -6.69
CA TRP A 46 14.37 18.16 -6.41
C TRP A 46 13.62 18.57 -7.67
N GLN A 47 14.34 18.77 -8.78
CA GLN A 47 13.70 19.04 -10.08
C GLN A 47 12.83 17.86 -10.54
N LEU A 48 13.32 16.63 -10.38
CA LEU A 48 12.55 15.44 -10.74
C LEU A 48 11.28 15.32 -9.89
N LYS A 49 11.38 15.59 -8.58
CA LYS A 49 10.20 15.64 -7.69
C LYS A 49 9.18 16.68 -8.17
N ARG A 50 9.60 17.92 -8.44
CA ARG A 50 8.69 18.97 -8.91
C ARG A 50 8.04 18.63 -10.24
N ALA A 51 8.81 18.15 -11.21
CA ALA A 51 8.28 17.76 -12.51
C ALA A 51 7.24 16.64 -12.40
N LEU A 52 7.46 15.65 -11.52
CA LEU A 52 6.50 14.60 -11.25
C LEU A 52 5.23 15.13 -10.56
N ILE A 53 5.37 15.98 -9.55
CA ILE A 53 4.22 16.58 -8.86
C ILE A 53 3.39 17.44 -9.82
N ASP A 54 4.05 18.25 -10.66
CA ASP A 54 3.39 19.07 -11.67
C ASP A 54 2.68 18.22 -12.73
N PHE A 55 3.29 17.09 -13.14
CA PHE A 55 2.65 16.12 -14.03
C PHE A 55 1.41 15.50 -13.41
N LEU A 56 1.50 15.02 -12.16
CA LEU A 56 0.38 14.42 -11.43
C LEU A 56 -0.79 15.40 -11.26
N LYS A 57 -0.49 16.69 -11.11
CA LYS A 57 -1.48 17.74 -10.98
C LYS A 57 -2.17 18.09 -12.30
N ASN A 58 -1.42 18.16 -13.41
CA ASN A 58 -1.89 18.79 -14.64
C ASN A 58 -2.17 17.82 -15.80
N SER A 59 -1.55 16.64 -15.81
CA SER A 59 -1.54 15.73 -16.99
C SER A 59 -2.42 14.49 -16.82
N LEU A 60 -2.93 14.24 -15.62
CA LEU A 60 -3.88 13.17 -15.35
C LEU A 60 -5.32 13.65 -15.57
N SER A 61 -6.23 12.73 -15.90
CA SER A 61 -7.66 13.06 -16.04
C SER A 61 -8.29 13.52 -14.72
N VAL A 62 -7.70 13.12 -13.59
CA VAL A 62 -8.01 13.64 -12.27
C VAL A 62 -6.74 14.30 -11.74
N SER A 63 -6.84 15.58 -11.38
CA SER A 63 -5.73 16.30 -10.75
C SER A 63 -5.42 15.68 -9.39
N LEU A 64 -4.20 15.15 -9.23
CA LEU A 64 -3.74 14.59 -7.96
C LEU A 64 -2.89 15.62 -7.24
N THR A 65 -3.33 16.03 -6.06
CA THR A 65 -2.54 16.88 -5.17
C THR A 65 -1.70 16.00 -4.27
N VAL A 66 -0.39 15.97 -4.52
CA VAL A 66 0.56 15.14 -3.76
C VAL A 66 1.53 16.07 -3.01
N PRO A 67 1.60 16.01 -1.68
CA PRO A 67 2.63 16.71 -0.90
C PRO A 67 4.04 16.23 -1.26
N GLU A 68 5.04 17.11 -1.16
CA GLU A 68 6.45 16.74 -1.46
C GLU A 68 6.98 15.59 -0.59
N GLU A 69 6.49 15.50 0.66
CA GLU A 69 6.83 14.44 1.63
C GLU A 69 6.33 13.05 1.21
N ASP A 70 5.26 13.01 0.42
CA ASP A 70 4.67 11.75 -0.07
C ASP A 70 5.35 11.25 -1.36
N LEU A 71 6.35 11.98 -1.87
CA LEU A 71 7.21 11.55 -2.96
C LEU A 71 8.68 11.48 -2.50
N ASP A 72 9.16 10.26 -2.25
CA ASP A 72 10.58 10.01 -1.99
C ASP A 72 11.28 9.62 -3.30
N ILE A 73 12.43 10.23 -3.58
CA ILE A 73 13.27 9.91 -4.73
C ILE A 73 14.70 9.87 -4.24
N ARG A 74 15.40 8.79 -4.56
CA ARG A 74 16.79 8.59 -4.20
C ARG A 74 17.58 8.20 -5.44
N ARG A 75 18.57 9.01 -5.78
CA ARG A 75 19.50 8.68 -6.85
C ARG A 75 20.45 7.57 -6.39
N PHE A 76 20.83 6.74 -7.34
CA PHE A 76 21.89 5.77 -7.08
C PHE A 76 23.26 6.43 -7.15
N LYS A 77 24.16 6.02 -6.25
CA LYS A 77 25.58 6.42 -6.31
C LYS A 77 26.28 5.70 -7.47
N ASP A 78 27.43 6.24 -7.88
CA ASP A 78 28.31 5.67 -8.90
C ASP A 78 27.69 5.44 -10.29
N LEU A 79 27.07 6.49 -10.86
CA LEU A 79 26.47 6.48 -12.21
C LEU A 79 27.44 6.03 -13.32
N LYS A 80 28.76 6.19 -13.13
CA LYS A 80 29.80 5.78 -14.09
C LYS A 80 30.07 4.26 -14.11
N LYS A 81 29.73 3.55 -13.03
CA LYS A 81 29.93 2.09 -12.92
C LYS A 81 28.69 1.30 -13.36
N ARG A 82 27.59 2.00 -13.62
CA ARG A 82 26.30 1.41 -14.00
C ARG A 82 26.24 1.18 -15.50
N LYS A 83 25.56 0.11 -15.89
CA LYS A 83 25.22 -0.15 -17.30
C LYS A 83 24.17 0.87 -17.75
N ARG A 84 24.05 1.06 -19.06
CA ARG A 84 23.06 1.98 -19.65
C ARG A 84 21.63 1.62 -19.24
N GLU A 85 21.32 0.33 -19.19
CA GLU A 85 20.00 -0.20 -18.84
C GLU A 85 19.75 -0.23 -17.33
N ASP A 86 20.75 0.09 -16.51
CA ASP A 86 20.56 0.09 -15.06
C ASP A 86 19.78 1.35 -14.63
N PRO A 87 18.91 1.22 -13.62
CA PRO A 87 18.21 2.37 -13.11
C PRO A 87 19.19 3.36 -12.47
N VAL A 88 18.85 4.64 -12.57
CA VAL A 88 19.67 5.76 -12.10
C VAL A 88 19.09 6.41 -10.84
N ALA A 89 17.82 6.21 -10.59
CA ALA A 89 17.17 6.53 -9.33
C ALA A 89 16.00 5.57 -9.06
N SER A 90 15.58 5.53 -7.80
CA SER A 90 14.37 4.83 -7.37
C SER A 90 13.59 5.72 -6.43
N GLY A 91 12.28 5.56 -6.40
CA GLY A 91 11.41 6.37 -5.56
C GLY A 91 10.17 5.64 -5.10
N THR A 92 9.40 6.33 -4.29
CA THR A 92 8.11 5.86 -3.80
C THR A 92 7.15 7.04 -3.80
N LEU A 93 5.98 6.83 -4.38
CA LEU A 93 4.89 7.80 -4.41
C LEU A 93 3.74 7.28 -3.54
N TYR A 94 3.25 8.13 -2.64
CA TYR A 94 2.04 7.90 -1.86
C TYR A 94 0.93 8.84 -2.31
N VAL A 95 -0.23 8.27 -2.67
CA VAL A 95 -1.45 9.03 -2.96
C VAL A 95 -2.45 8.76 -1.84
N ARG A 96 -2.78 9.81 -1.08
CA ARG A 96 -3.69 9.74 0.08
C ARG A 96 -5.03 10.41 -0.18
N ASP A 97 -5.06 11.45 -1.01
CA ASP A 97 -6.32 12.06 -1.41
C ASP A 97 -7.03 11.16 -2.41
N LEU A 98 -7.97 10.36 -1.90
CA LEU A 98 -8.81 9.44 -2.66
C LEU A 98 -10.28 9.89 -2.66
N GLY A 99 -10.57 11.07 -2.09
CA GLY A 99 -11.94 11.56 -1.90
C GLY A 99 -12.67 11.87 -3.20
N PHE A 100 -11.96 12.00 -4.32
CA PHE A 100 -12.60 12.17 -5.63
C PHE A 100 -13.30 10.90 -6.13
N LEU A 101 -12.86 9.71 -5.71
CA LEU A 101 -13.47 8.44 -6.11
C LEU A 101 -14.84 8.24 -5.47
N SER A 102 -15.04 8.73 -4.24
CA SER A 102 -16.32 8.64 -3.54
C SER A 102 -17.36 9.63 -4.05
N LYS A 103 -16.93 10.81 -4.52
CA LYS A 103 -17.82 11.85 -5.09
C LYS A 103 -18.56 11.38 -6.35
N THR A 104 -17.93 10.54 -7.17
CA THR A 104 -18.55 9.99 -8.38
C THR A 104 -19.73 9.07 -8.07
N SER A 105 -19.79 8.44 -6.90
CA SER A 105 -20.95 7.62 -6.48
C SER A 105 -22.11 8.45 -5.91
N LYS A 106 -21.87 9.65 -5.36
CA LYS A 106 -22.93 10.50 -4.77
C LYS A 106 -23.88 11.12 -5.80
N ASN A 107 -23.46 11.25 -7.07
CA ASN A 107 -24.35 11.76 -8.13
C ASN A 107 -25.46 10.77 -8.54
N LYS A 108 -25.58 9.61 -7.89
CA LYS A 108 -26.55 8.57 -8.24
C LYS A 108 -27.47 8.12 -7.10
N GLN A 109 -27.56 8.88 -6.00
CA GLN A 109 -28.37 8.48 -4.83
C GLN A 109 -29.44 9.51 -4.49
N ASN A 110 -30.58 9.38 -5.16
CA ASN A 110 -31.86 9.42 -4.47
C ASN A 110 -32.33 7.96 -4.35
N LEU A 111 -32.76 7.58 -3.14
CA LEU A 111 -33.33 6.31 -2.68
C LEU A 111 -32.41 5.32 -1.93
N THR A 112 -33.03 4.78 -0.89
CA THR A 112 -32.67 3.94 0.28
C THR A 112 -32.60 2.44 -0.06
N TYR A 113 -31.69 1.64 0.52
CA TYR A 113 -31.85 0.59 1.56
C TYR A 113 -30.46 -0.01 1.93
N GLU A 114 -30.30 -0.76 3.03
CA GLU A 114 -29.00 -1.30 3.51
C GLU A 114 -28.29 -2.25 2.51
N ASP A 115 -29.03 -2.97 1.67
CA ASP A 115 -28.46 -3.80 0.58
C ASP A 115 -27.77 -2.94 -0.51
N ASP A 116 -28.20 -1.67 -0.68
CA ASP A 116 -27.53 -0.73 -1.59
C ASP A 116 -26.16 -0.30 -1.06
N GLU A 117 -25.90 -0.39 0.25
CA GLU A 117 -24.60 0.00 0.81
C GLU A 117 -23.52 -1.01 0.45
N GLU A 118 -23.79 -2.32 0.57
CA GLU A 118 -22.82 -3.36 0.21
C GLU A 118 -22.55 -3.35 -1.31
N GLU A 119 -23.59 -3.26 -2.15
CA GLU A 119 -23.42 -3.12 -3.60
C GLU A 119 -22.63 -1.86 -3.97
N ASN A 120 -22.84 -0.75 -3.27
CA ASN A 120 -22.10 0.49 -3.51
C ASN A 120 -20.63 0.37 -3.07
N VAL A 121 -20.32 -0.37 -2.00
CA VAL A 121 -18.93 -0.64 -1.60
C VAL A 121 -18.22 -1.49 -2.66
N GLU A 122 -18.82 -2.58 -3.13
CA GLU A 122 -18.22 -3.40 -4.21
C GLU A 122 -17.99 -2.60 -5.50
N VAL A 123 -18.94 -1.74 -5.87
CA VAL A 123 -18.81 -0.86 -7.03
C VAL A 123 -17.68 0.16 -6.84
N LEU A 124 -17.53 0.71 -5.63
CA LEU A 124 -16.43 1.62 -5.29
C LEU A 124 -15.08 0.90 -5.27
N GLU A 125 -15.02 -0.34 -4.79
CA GLU A 125 -13.81 -1.18 -4.85
C GLU A 125 -13.37 -1.40 -6.29
N LYS A 126 -14.27 -1.83 -7.18
CA LYS A 126 -13.97 -2.00 -8.60
C LYS A 126 -13.44 -0.71 -9.23
N LYS A 127 -14.13 0.41 -9.01
CA LYS A 127 -13.67 1.74 -9.48
C LYS A 127 -12.29 2.11 -8.94
N PHE A 128 -12.03 1.81 -7.67
CA PHE A 128 -10.75 2.07 -7.03
C PHE A 128 -9.62 1.25 -7.67
N PHE A 129 -9.83 -0.05 -7.92
CA PHE A 129 -8.86 -0.90 -8.59
C PHE A 129 -8.63 -0.49 -10.05
N ASP A 130 -9.70 -0.20 -10.79
CA ASP A 130 -9.61 0.27 -12.18
C ASP A 130 -8.85 1.59 -12.28
N TRP A 131 -9.15 2.53 -11.38
CA TRP A 131 -8.43 3.79 -11.30
C TRP A 131 -6.96 3.58 -10.92
N LYS A 132 -6.66 2.75 -9.92
CA LYS A 132 -5.28 2.42 -9.50
C LYS A 132 -4.48 1.84 -10.66
N ARG A 133 -5.08 0.94 -11.44
CA ARG A 133 -4.46 0.37 -12.65
C ARG A 133 -4.25 1.41 -13.73
N SER A 134 -5.28 2.23 -14.02
CA SER A 134 -5.16 3.31 -15.01
C SER A 134 -4.08 4.32 -14.62
N LEU A 135 -3.89 4.59 -13.33
CA LEU A 135 -2.82 5.46 -12.83
C LEU A 135 -1.44 4.88 -13.14
N VAL A 136 -1.24 3.57 -12.91
CA VAL A 136 0.01 2.87 -13.25
C VAL A 136 0.24 2.91 -14.76
N ASP A 137 -0.77 2.53 -15.56
CA ASP A 137 -0.65 2.49 -17.03
C ASP A 137 -0.32 3.87 -17.64
N ARG A 138 -0.80 4.96 -17.01
CA ARG A 138 -0.49 6.32 -17.44
C ARG A 138 0.91 6.75 -17.07
N LEU A 139 1.40 6.37 -15.89
CA LEU A 139 2.71 6.80 -15.38
C LEU A 139 3.85 5.91 -15.89
N ASP A 140 3.58 4.64 -16.14
CA ASP A 140 4.57 3.71 -16.62
C ASP A 140 4.99 4.04 -18.05
N GLY A 141 6.29 4.10 -18.29
CA GLY A 141 6.87 4.40 -19.59
C GLY A 141 6.91 5.88 -19.98
N ILE A 142 6.45 6.80 -19.13
CA ILE A 142 6.57 8.24 -19.42
C ILE A 142 8.04 8.63 -19.57
N GLU A 143 8.34 9.44 -20.60
CA GLU A 143 9.61 10.14 -20.72
C GLU A 143 9.53 11.56 -20.15
N LEU A 144 10.38 11.86 -19.17
CA LEU A 144 10.54 13.18 -18.57
C LEU A 144 11.81 13.83 -19.11
N ASN A 145 11.70 15.07 -19.60
CA ASN A 145 12.84 15.86 -20.02
C ASN A 145 13.20 16.90 -18.95
N LEU A 146 14.37 16.73 -18.33
CA LEU A 146 14.90 17.66 -17.33
C LEU A 146 16.23 18.22 -17.84
N GLU A 147 16.27 19.54 -18.07
CA GLU A 147 17.48 20.26 -18.52
C GLU A 147 18.16 19.63 -19.77
N GLY A 148 17.36 19.08 -20.68
CA GLY A 148 17.85 18.42 -21.90
C GLY A 148 18.34 17.00 -21.71
N VAL A 149 18.05 16.37 -20.57
CA VAL A 149 18.26 14.94 -20.33
C VAL A 149 16.91 14.25 -20.19
N LYS A 150 16.69 13.21 -21.01
CA LYS A 150 15.50 12.38 -20.97
C LYS A 150 15.66 11.21 -20.03
N PHE A 151 14.64 11.03 -19.19
CA PHE A 151 14.50 9.91 -18.27
C PHE A 151 13.23 9.16 -18.57
N ARG A 152 13.28 7.84 -18.53
CA ARG A 152 12.10 6.98 -18.60
C ARG A 152 11.70 6.56 -17.21
N LEU A 153 10.45 6.79 -16.85
CA LEU A 153 9.85 6.33 -15.61
C LEU A 153 9.27 4.92 -15.82
N ASN A 154 9.51 4.04 -14.85
CA ASN A 154 8.82 2.78 -14.71
C ASN A 154 8.08 2.77 -13.37
N VAL A 155 6.82 2.35 -13.38
CA VAL A 155 5.94 2.38 -12.22
C VAL A 155 5.33 1.02 -11.95
N SER A 156 5.39 0.57 -10.71
CA SER A 156 4.77 -0.68 -10.30
C SER A 156 4.05 -0.58 -8.96
N ILE A 157 3.05 -1.43 -8.76
CA ILE A 157 2.41 -1.62 -7.45
C ILE A 157 3.34 -2.51 -6.61
N PRO A 158 3.62 -2.16 -5.34
CA PRO A 158 4.34 -3.06 -4.43
C PRO A 158 3.59 -4.40 -4.30
N PRO A 159 4.28 -5.55 -4.28
CA PRO A 159 3.62 -6.86 -4.15
C PRO A 159 2.75 -7.00 -2.88
N CYS A 160 3.08 -6.28 -1.82
CA CYS A 160 2.30 -6.24 -0.59
C CYS A 160 0.97 -5.47 -0.70
N ASP A 161 0.82 -4.63 -1.73
CA ASP A 161 -0.40 -3.87 -2.01
C ASP A 161 -1.23 -4.55 -3.15
N ASP A 162 -0.87 -5.79 -3.53
CA ASP A 162 -1.60 -6.67 -4.46
C ASP A 162 -2.14 -7.90 -3.70
N PHE A 163 -3.35 -7.76 -3.14
CA PHE A 163 -3.97 -8.81 -2.33
C PHE A 163 -4.30 -10.06 -3.16
N GLU A 164 -4.77 -9.91 -4.39
CA GLU A 164 -5.13 -11.04 -5.25
C GLU A 164 -3.90 -11.85 -5.63
N GLY A 165 -2.82 -11.17 -6.04
CA GLY A 165 -1.54 -11.81 -6.31
C GLY A 165 -0.98 -12.53 -5.09
N LEU A 166 -1.05 -11.90 -3.91
CA LEU A 166 -0.57 -12.49 -2.65
C LEU A 166 -1.41 -13.69 -2.22
N LYS A 167 -2.74 -13.62 -2.34
CA LYS A 167 -3.66 -14.72 -2.06
C LYS A 167 -3.37 -15.90 -2.98
N LYS A 168 -3.24 -15.67 -4.29
CA LYS A 168 -2.91 -16.72 -5.26
C LYS A 168 -1.55 -17.36 -4.98
N ALA A 169 -0.52 -16.55 -4.72
CA ALA A 169 0.81 -17.06 -4.40
C ALA A 169 0.80 -17.90 -3.11
N TRP A 170 0.00 -17.51 -2.12
CA TRP A 170 -0.23 -18.28 -0.91
C TRP A 170 -0.93 -19.61 -1.23
N GLU A 171 -2.03 -19.59 -1.99
CA GLU A 171 -2.78 -20.79 -2.39
C GLU A 171 -1.89 -21.77 -3.17
N ASP A 172 -1.10 -21.28 -4.13
CA ASP A 172 -0.15 -22.07 -4.91
C ASP A 172 0.94 -22.69 -4.03
N PHE A 173 1.50 -21.93 -3.09
CA PHE A 173 2.52 -22.42 -2.17
C PHE A 173 2.01 -23.59 -1.31
N TYR A 174 0.80 -23.48 -0.77
CA TYR A 174 0.22 -24.52 0.07
C TYR A 174 -0.37 -25.70 -0.73
N ALA A 175 -0.87 -25.47 -1.94
CA ALA A 175 -1.40 -26.53 -2.81
C ALA A 175 -0.29 -27.39 -3.44
N PHE A 176 0.83 -26.79 -3.86
CA PHE A 176 1.86 -27.47 -4.66
C PHE A 176 3.19 -27.68 -3.93
N ASN A 177 3.63 -26.75 -3.08
CA ASN A 177 4.96 -26.78 -2.48
C ASN A 177 5.03 -27.43 -1.08
N ASN A 178 3.89 -27.79 -0.48
CA ASN A 178 3.85 -28.23 0.93
C ASN A 178 3.75 -29.76 1.13
N ARG A 179 4.29 -30.56 0.21
CA ARG A 179 4.23 -32.04 0.27
C ARG A 179 5.15 -32.73 1.29
N GLY A 180 5.86 -32.02 2.20
CA GLY A 180 6.83 -32.76 3.03
C GLY A 180 7.44 -32.20 4.32
N SER A 181 7.11 -31.01 4.84
CA SER A 181 7.81 -30.57 6.08
C SER A 181 7.06 -29.58 7.00
N TYR A 182 6.17 -28.72 6.48
CA TYR A 182 5.54 -27.67 7.30
C TYR A 182 4.16 -28.02 7.87
N SER A 183 3.68 -29.25 7.67
CA SER A 183 2.34 -29.71 8.08
C SER A 183 2.15 -29.87 9.60
N ARG A 184 3.18 -29.61 10.43
CA ARG A 184 3.13 -29.76 11.90
C ARG A 184 2.92 -28.46 12.68
N GLY A 185 3.00 -27.30 12.05
CA GLY A 185 2.62 -26.02 12.67
C GLY A 185 1.15 -25.74 12.39
N GLY A 186 0.36 -25.46 13.44
CA GLY A 186 -1.09 -25.21 13.32
C GLY A 186 -1.44 -24.34 12.11
N ARG A 187 -2.46 -24.78 11.34
CA ARG A 187 -2.90 -24.26 10.04
C ARG A 187 -2.74 -22.73 9.91
N GLN A 188 -1.59 -22.27 9.42
CA GLN A 188 -1.47 -20.92 8.87
C GLN A 188 -2.47 -20.85 7.73
N GLN A 189 -3.31 -19.83 7.76
CA GLN A 189 -4.33 -19.56 6.76
C GLN A 189 -4.01 -18.19 6.12
N PRO A 190 -4.64 -17.81 5.00
CA PRO A 190 -4.38 -16.52 4.34
C PRO A 190 -4.67 -15.31 5.24
N ASP A 191 -5.50 -15.50 6.26
CA ASP A 191 -5.92 -14.55 7.29
C ASP A 191 -4.91 -14.42 8.46
N THR A 192 -3.81 -15.18 8.41
CA THR A 192 -2.81 -15.22 9.49
C THR A 192 -1.76 -14.12 9.30
N ILE A 193 -1.73 -13.16 10.23
CA ILE A 193 -0.78 -12.04 10.25
C ILE A 193 0.41 -12.40 11.13
N ILE A 194 1.62 -12.25 10.59
CA ILE A 194 2.88 -12.42 11.32
C ILE A 194 3.52 -11.04 11.50
N LEU A 195 3.61 -10.59 12.75
CA LEU A 195 4.22 -9.30 13.08
C LEU A 195 5.72 -9.49 13.34
N ARG A 196 6.56 -8.80 12.57
CA ARG A 196 8.03 -8.84 12.69
C ARG A 196 8.61 -7.43 12.76
N GLY A 197 9.69 -7.27 13.52
CA GLY A 197 10.43 -5.99 13.61
C GLY A 197 9.70 -4.87 14.33
N VAL A 198 8.56 -5.16 14.97
CA VAL A 198 7.77 -4.17 15.72
C VAL A 198 8.30 -4.06 17.15
N PRO A 199 8.46 -2.85 17.73
CA PRO A 199 8.88 -2.71 19.12
C PRO A 199 7.93 -3.44 20.08
N SER A 200 8.47 -4.30 20.96
CA SER A 200 7.65 -5.08 21.91
C SER A 200 6.79 -4.20 22.82
N ARG A 201 7.29 -2.99 23.13
CA ARG A 201 6.60 -2.00 23.97
C ARG A 201 5.28 -1.50 23.38
N TRP A 202 5.08 -1.58 22.06
CA TRP A 202 3.80 -1.18 21.44
C TRP A 202 2.66 -2.10 21.84
N PHE A 203 2.97 -3.35 22.19
CA PHE A 203 2.01 -4.36 22.59
C PHE A 203 2.10 -4.70 24.07
N ALA A 204 2.95 -4.02 24.84
CA ALA A 204 3.11 -4.29 26.26
C ALA A 204 2.16 -3.42 27.09
N GLU A 205 1.77 -3.91 28.26
CA GLU A 205 1.01 -3.11 29.22
C GLU A 205 1.91 -2.00 29.80
N PRO A 206 1.51 -0.71 29.69
CA PRO A 206 2.30 0.39 30.19
C PRO A 206 2.62 0.21 31.67
N ARG A 207 3.92 0.34 32.03
CA ARG A 207 4.43 0.25 33.42
C ARG A 207 4.36 -1.13 34.08
N VAL A 208 3.87 -2.15 33.40
CA VAL A 208 3.73 -3.51 33.95
C VAL A 208 4.79 -4.46 33.38
N SER A 209 5.04 -4.42 32.07
CA SER A 209 5.96 -5.34 31.41
C SER A 209 6.58 -4.72 30.16
N SER A 210 7.73 -5.26 29.74
CA SER A 210 8.32 -5.01 28.41
C SER A 210 7.97 -6.10 27.40
N LYS A 211 7.33 -7.19 27.87
CA LYS A 211 6.85 -8.28 27.03
C LYS A 211 5.49 -7.91 26.45
N PRO A 212 5.21 -8.34 25.20
CA PRO A 212 3.94 -8.08 24.60
C PRO A 212 2.82 -8.82 25.36
N SER A 213 1.75 -8.09 25.69
CA SER A 213 0.56 -8.60 26.37
C SER A 213 -0.45 -9.09 25.35
N MET A 214 -0.99 -10.28 25.59
CA MET A 214 -2.06 -10.83 24.77
C MET A 214 -3.31 -9.95 24.80
N LEU A 215 -3.59 -9.31 25.94
CA LEU A 215 -4.74 -8.41 26.09
C LEU A 215 -4.59 -7.19 25.19
N VAL A 216 -3.45 -6.50 25.27
CA VAL A 216 -3.18 -5.29 24.47
C VAL A 216 -3.20 -5.61 22.98
N THR A 217 -2.55 -6.72 22.57
CA THR A 217 -2.60 -7.19 21.18
C THR A 217 -4.03 -7.49 20.76
N HIS A 218 -4.80 -8.21 21.57
CA HIS A 218 -6.20 -8.52 21.26
C HIS A 218 -7.04 -7.25 21.14
N THR A 219 -6.88 -6.27 22.04
CA THR A 219 -7.59 -4.99 21.97
C THR A 219 -7.31 -4.27 20.65
N ILE A 220 -6.04 -4.15 20.26
CA ILE A 220 -5.64 -3.48 19.02
C ILE A 220 -6.22 -4.21 17.81
N PHE A 221 -6.03 -5.52 17.72
CA PHE A 221 -6.40 -6.27 16.52
C PHE A 221 -7.89 -6.63 16.45
N SER A 222 -8.61 -6.59 17.57
CA SER A 222 -10.06 -6.87 17.60
C SER A 222 -10.88 -5.82 16.83
N VAL A 223 -10.30 -4.64 16.60
CA VAL A 223 -10.86 -3.61 15.71
C VAL A 223 -10.99 -4.15 14.28
N PHE A 224 -10.09 -5.04 13.86
CA PHE A 224 -10.08 -5.58 12.50
C PHE A 224 -10.94 -6.83 12.32
N GLY A 225 -11.65 -7.25 13.37
CA GLY A 225 -12.52 -8.41 13.34
C GLY A 225 -12.28 -9.36 14.50
N ARG A 226 -12.97 -10.49 14.44
CA ARG A 226 -12.80 -11.56 15.42
C ARG A 226 -11.41 -12.17 15.24
N ILE A 227 -10.70 -12.41 16.34
CA ILE A 227 -9.38 -13.06 16.31
C ILE A 227 -9.58 -14.55 16.64
N ARG A 228 -9.13 -15.46 15.78
CA ARG A 228 -9.14 -16.91 16.05
C ARG A 228 -8.14 -17.30 17.13
N SER A 229 -6.92 -16.77 17.06
CA SER A 229 -5.86 -17.06 18.05
C SER A 229 -4.75 -16.01 18.03
N VAL A 230 -4.18 -15.74 19.20
CA VAL A 230 -2.92 -14.98 19.34
C VAL A 230 -1.87 -15.91 19.93
N GLY A 231 -0.71 -16.01 19.28
CA GLY A 231 0.37 -16.91 19.71
C GLY A 231 1.73 -16.21 19.74
N PRO A 232 2.54 -16.43 20.80
CA PRO A 232 3.95 -16.10 20.76
C PRO A 232 4.69 -17.22 20.01
N LEU A 233 5.23 -16.92 18.84
CA LEU A 233 6.47 -17.58 18.42
C LEU A 233 7.57 -16.90 19.25
N SER A 234 8.58 -17.62 19.71
CA SER A 234 9.62 -17.14 20.65
C SER A 234 10.33 -15.82 20.27
N THR A 235 10.06 -15.26 19.09
CA THR A 235 10.53 -13.97 18.58
C THR A 235 9.46 -13.15 17.82
N PHE A 236 8.22 -13.64 17.68
CA PHE A 236 7.17 -13.03 16.85
C PHE A 236 5.79 -13.13 17.48
N GLN A 237 4.93 -12.14 17.25
CA GLN A 237 3.51 -12.28 17.52
C GLN A 237 2.80 -12.70 16.24
N THR A 238 2.04 -13.79 16.34
CA THR A 238 1.12 -14.23 15.29
C THR A 238 -0.28 -13.85 15.72
N VAL A 239 -0.97 -13.07 14.89
CA VAL A 239 -2.38 -12.72 15.06
C VAL A 239 -3.14 -13.38 13.93
N VAL A 240 -4.17 -14.12 14.28
CA VAL A 240 -5.00 -14.83 13.31
C VAL A 240 -6.38 -14.23 13.37
N ILE A 241 -6.82 -13.56 12.30
CA ILE A 241 -8.10 -12.84 12.25
C ILE A 241 -9.14 -13.75 11.62
#